data_AF-A0A965S9M8-F1
#
_entry.id   AF-A0A965S9M8-F1
#
_cell.length_a   1.000
_cell.length_b   1.000
_cell.length_c   1.000
_cell.angle_alpha   90.00
_cell.angle_beta   90.00
_cell.angle_gamma   90.00
#
_symmetry.space_group_name_H-M   'P 1'
#
loop_
_entity.id
_entity.type
_entity.pdbx_description
1 polymer ?
#
loop_
_entity_poly.entity_id
_entity_poly.type
_entity_poly.pdbx_seq_one_letter_code
_entity_poly.pdbx_strand_id
1 'polypeptide(L)'
;MKNFILGSVFGVALTTILGFSNIRYEPNYSTSEVLKIDGFFIFTDSKPVMPHDSLGIVELGFVSGTQYENVRNNLIKRARKAYPNADGIILNLNKKGLDNCHVIKFKQ
;
A
#
# COMPACT_ATOMS: atom_id res chain seq x y z
N MET A 1 8.47 43.35 27.46
CA MET A 1 9.28 42.57 26.49
C MET A 1 8.97 41.08 26.49
N LYS A 2 8.93 40.40 27.66
CA LYS A 2 8.60 38.96 27.78
C LYS A 2 7.32 38.54 27.05
N ASN A 3 6.24 39.32 27.17
CA ASN A 3 4.94 39.00 26.54
C ASN A 3 4.95 39.17 25.01
N PHE A 4 5.77 40.08 24.48
CA PHE A 4 5.93 40.30 23.05
C PHE A 4 6.74 39.16 22.40
N ILE A 5 7.82 38.74 23.06
CA ILE A 5 8.63 37.59 22.64
C ILE A 5 7.77 36.32 22.65
N LEU A 6 6.94 36.14 23.68
CA LEU A 6 6.05 34.99 23.78
C LEU A 6 5.00 34.96 22.64
N GLY A 7 4.40 36.10 22.32
CA GLY A 7 3.45 36.22 21.20
C GLY A 7 4.12 35.94 19.84
N SER A 8 5.34 36.41 19.65
CA SER A 8 6.11 36.14 18.42
C SER A 8 6.46 34.66 18.26
N VAL A 9 6.89 33.98 19.34
CA VAL A 9 7.20 32.54 19.30
C VAL A 9 5.93 31.73 19.00
N PHE A 10 4.80 32.11 19.60
CA PHE A 10 3.52 31.46 19.35
C PHE A 10 3.03 31.64 17.91
N GLY A 11 3.22 32.84 17.35
CA GLY A 11 2.88 33.13 15.95
C GLY A 11 3.70 32.30 14.95
N VAL A 12 5.01 32.16 15.17
CA VAL A 12 5.89 31.34 14.33
C VAL A 12 5.57 29.84 14.47
N ALA A 13 5.27 29.36 15.68
CA ALA A 13 4.86 27.98 15.89
C ALA A 13 3.53 27.64 15.17
N LEU A 14 2.57 28.56 15.20
CA LEU A 14 1.28 28.35 14.53
C LEU A 14 1.41 28.35 13.01
N THR A 15 2.19 29.28 12.43
CA THR A 15 2.38 29.35 10.98
C THR A 15 3.16 28.15 10.43
N THR A 16 4.13 27.63 11.19
CA THR A 16 4.86 26.42 10.81
C THR A 16 3.97 25.18 10.81
N ILE A 17 3.13 24.97 11.84
CA ILE A 17 2.19 23.83 11.89
C ILE A 17 1.23 23.85 10.69
N LEU A 18 0.70 25.02 10.33
CA LEU A 18 -0.21 25.18 9.19
C LEU A 18 0.49 25.02 7.83
N GLY A 19 1.80 25.29 7.75
CA GLY A 19 2.60 25.11 6.54
C GLY A 19 2.87 23.63 6.21
N PHE A 20 3.00 22.76 7.22
CA PHE A 20 3.33 21.34 7.01
C PHE A 20 2.15 20.48 6.53
N SER A 21 0.89 20.95 6.62
CA SER A 21 -0.28 20.13 6.27
C SER A 21 -0.50 19.93 4.76
N ASN A 22 0.38 20.48 3.90
CA ASN A 22 0.19 20.51 2.45
C ASN A 22 1.32 19.84 1.64
N ILE A 23 2.00 18.84 2.21
CA ILE A 23 2.92 18.03 1.41
C ILE A 23 2.10 17.15 0.47
N ARG A 24 1.92 17.60 -0.78
CA ARG A 24 1.31 16.79 -1.84
C ARG A 24 2.36 15.83 -2.38
N TYR A 25 1.98 14.57 -2.56
CA TYR A 25 2.86 13.61 -3.22
C TYR A 25 3.05 14.03 -4.69
N GLU A 26 4.29 14.28 -5.09
CA GLU A 26 4.64 14.56 -6.48
C GLU A 26 5.12 13.26 -7.15
N PRO A 27 4.50 12.85 -8.28
CA PRO A 27 4.98 11.72 -9.05
C PRO A 27 6.44 11.87 -9.43
N ASN A 28 7.21 10.81 -9.26
CA ASN A 28 8.65 10.78 -9.57
C ASN A 28 9.02 9.41 -10.17
N TYR A 29 10.31 9.17 -10.37
CA TYR A 29 10.80 7.91 -10.96
C TYR A 29 10.47 6.64 -10.14
N SER A 30 10.03 6.78 -8.89
CA SER A 30 9.52 5.69 -8.05
C SER A 30 7.99 5.57 -8.06
N THR A 31 7.30 6.33 -8.91
CA THR A 31 5.85 6.25 -9.07
C THR A 31 5.49 5.52 -10.36
N SER A 32 4.53 4.61 -10.28
CA SER A 32 3.92 3.96 -11.44
C SER A 32 2.43 3.79 -11.24
N GLU A 33 1.69 3.67 -12.34
CA GLU A 33 0.31 3.20 -12.27
C GLU A 33 0.27 1.71 -11.94
N VAL A 34 -0.60 1.34 -11.02
CA VAL A 34 -0.80 -0.05 -10.61
C VAL A 34 -1.86 -0.72 -11.48
N LEU A 35 -1.60 -1.95 -11.91
CA LEU A 35 -2.58 -2.73 -12.65
C LEU A 35 -3.67 -3.26 -11.72
N LYS A 36 -4.92 -3.16 -12.17
CA LYS A 36 -6.08 -3.72 -11.49
C LYS A 36 -6.57 -4.96 -12.24
N ILE A 37 -6.54 -6.10 -11.57
CA ILE A 37 -6.94 -7.40 -12.15
C ILE A 37 -8.02 -8.01 -11.24
N ASP A 38 -9.15 -8.37 -11.83
CA ASP A 38 -10.35 -8.82 -11.14
C ASP A 38 -10.77 -7.91 -9.96
N GLY A 39 -10.52 -6.60 -10.07
CA GLY A 39 -10.87 -5.66 -9.01
C GLY A 39 -9.83 -5.51 -7.89
N PHE A 40 -8.71 -6.24 -7.92
CA PHE A 40 -7.59 -6.08 -7.00
C PHE A 40 -6.45 -5.28 -7.64
N PHE A 41 -5.89 -4.32 -6.91
CA PHE A 41 -4.61 -3.71 -7.27
C PHE A 41 -3.46 -4.67 -7.01
N ILE A 42 -2.65 -4.93 -8.03
CA ILE A 42 -1.60 -5.96 -7.99
C ILE A 42 -0.23 -5.30 -7.90
N PHE A 43 0.46 -5.52 -6.78
CA PHE A 43 1.81 -5.05 -6.56
C PHE A 43 2.78 -6.22 -6.64
N THR A 44 3.66 -6.19 -7.63
CA THR A 44 4.77 -7.14 -7.79
C THR A 44 6.06 -6.34 -7.72
N ASP A 45 7.00 -6.76 -6.89
CA ASP A 45 8.29 -6.08 -6.66
C ASP A 45 8.15 -4.58 -6.30
N SER A 46 7.00 -4.21 -5.74
CA SER A 46 6.62 -2.84 -5.44
C SER A 46 5.66 -2.80 -4.25
N LYS A 47 5.45 -1.59 -3.70
CA LYS A 47 4.50 -1.35 -2.62
C LYS A 47 3.67 -0.12 -2.96
N PRO A 48 2.39 -0.08 -2.53
CA PRO A 48 1.61 1.14 -2.66
C PRO A 48 2.24 2.29 -1.88
N VAL A 49 2.24 3.45 -2.52
CA VAL A 49 2.60 4.73 -1.88
C VAL A 49 1.47 5.18 -0.95
N MET A 50 0.23 4.87 -1.31
CA MET A 50 -0.96 5.23 -0.52
C MET A 50 -0.94 4.50 0.84
N PRO A 51 -1.33 5.18 1.94
CA PRO A 51 -1.48 4.54 3.24
C PRO A 51 -2.47 3.37 3.16
N HIS A 52 -2.09 2.25 3.75
CA HIS A 52 -2.87 1.02 3.71
C HIS A 52 -2.67 0.22 4.99
N ASP A 53 -3.63 -0.64 5.29
CA ASP A 53 -3.55 -1.64 6.34
C ASP A 53 -3.35 -3.03 5.72
N SER A 54 -2.60 -3.87 6.43
CA SER A 54 -2.45 -5.29 6.12
C SER A 54 -3.60 -6.06 6.75
N LEU A 55 -4.42 -6.72 5.93
CA LEU A 55 -5.51 -7.57 6.39
C LEU A 55 -5.03 -8.98 6.75
N GLY A 56 -3.93 -9.42 6.15
CA GLY A 56 -3.32 -10.72 6.42
C GLY A 56 -2.47 -11.24 5.26
N ILE A 57 -1.99 -12.47 5.40
CA ILE A 57 -1.21 -13.18 4.39
C ILE A 57 -2.06 -14.31 3.81
N VAL A 58 -2.01 -14.47 2.49
CA VAL A 58 -2.62 -15.59 1.77
C VAL A 58 -1.56 -16.38 1.04
N GLU A 59 -1.47 -17.65 1.39
CA GLU A 59 -0.56 -18.61 0.78
C GLU A 59 -1.09 -19.18 -0.54
N LEU A 60 -0.17 -19.45 -1.47
CA LEU A 60 -0.47 -20.08 -2.74
C LEU A 60 -1.10 -21.47 -2.53
N GLY A 61 -2.22 -21.73 -3.22
CA GLY A 61 -2.82 -23.05 -3.24
C GLY A 61 -2.23 -23.95 -4.32
N PHE A 62 -2.90 -25.06 -4.61
CA PHE A 62 -2.56 -25.89 -5.75
C PHE A 62 -2.73 -25.09 -7.07
N VAL A 63 -1.71 -25.11 -7.93
CA VAL A 63 -1.70 -24.48 -9.27
C VAL A 63 -1.16 -25.46 -10.32
N SER A 64 -1.73 -25.45 -11.52
CA SER A 64 -1.35 -26.33 -12.63
C SER A 64 -0.15 -25.79 -13.44
N GLY A 65 0.77 -25.08 -12.80
CA GLY A 65 1.96 -24.51 -13.43
C GLY A 65 2.51 -23.31 -12.66
N THR A 66 3.78 -22.99 -12.89
CA THR A 66 4.53 -21.94 -12.17
C THR A 66 4.59 -20.60 -12.90
N GLN A 67 3.85 -20.46 -14.01
CA GLN A 67 3.75 -19.17 -14.69
C GLN A 67 3.10 -18.14 -13.78
N TYR A 68 3.60 -16.90 -13.88
CA TYR A 68 3.14 -15.76 -13.09
C TYR A 68 1.62 -15.62 -13.07
N GLU A 69 0.97 -15.74 -14.23
CA GLU A 69 -0.48 -15.61 -14.34
C GLU A 69 -1.24 -16.64 -13.50
N ASN A 70 -0.81 -17.91 -13.53
CA ASN A 70 -1.44 -18.97 -12.74
C ASN A 70 -1.30 -18.71 -11.24
N VAL A 71 -0.10 -18.29 -10.80
CA VAL A 71 0.20 -17.96 -9.41
C VAL A 71 -0.60 -16.74 -8.95
N ARG A 72 -0.55 -15.64 -9.70
CA ARG A 72 -1.30 -14.41 -9.45
C ARG A 72 -2.80 -14.69 -9.37
N ASN A 73 -3.38 -15.36 -10.36
CA ASN A 73 -4.83 -15.61 -10.42
C ASN A 73 -5.29 -16.52 -9.26
N ASN A 74 -4.47 -17.49 -8.86
CA ASN A 74 -4.74 -18.33 -7.68
C ASN A 74 -4.77 -17.50 -6.40
N LEU A 75 -3.75 -16.66 -6.19
CA LEU A 75 -3.64 -15.78 -5.02
C LEU A 75 -4.80 -14.77 -4.97
N ILE A 76 -5.17 -14.14 -6.10
CA ILE A 76 -6.34 -13.25 -6.19
C ILE A 76 -7.62 -13.99 -5.79
N LYS A 77 -7.86 -15.18 -6.35
CA LYS A 77 -9.05 -15.98 -6.05
C LYS A 77 -9.15 -16.34 -4.58
N ARG A 78 -8.03 -16.66 -3.94
CA ARG A 78 -7.96 -17.01 -2.52
C ARG A 78 -8.10 -15.76 -1.63
N ALA A 79 -7.41 -14.68 -1.97
CA ALA A 79 -7.51 -13.41 -1.27
C ALA A 79 -8.93 -12.87 -1.26
N ARG A 80 -9.65 -12.91 -2.40
CA ARG A 80 -11.06 -12.50 -2.47
C ARG A 80 -11.96 -13.32 -1.55
N LYS A 81 -11.72 -14.63 -1.44
CA LYS A 81 -12.52 -15.50 -0.57
C LYS A 81 -12.27 -15.22 0.90
N ALA A 82 -11.02 -14.98 1.29
CA ALA A 82 -10.64 -14.72 2.68
C ALA A 82 -10.94 -13.28 3.12
N TYR A 83 -10.79 -12.30 2.21
CA TYR A 83 -10.92 -10.87 2.48
C TYR A 83 -11.73 -10.19 1.36
N PRO A 84 -13.08 -10.32 1.35
CA PRO A 84 -13.94 -9.77 0.29
C PRO A 84 -13.86 -8.25 0.12
N ASN A 85 -13.48 -7.54 1.19
CA ASN A 85 -13.43 -6.09 1.22
C ASN A 85 -12.02 -5.53 0.92
N ALA A 86 -11.05 -6.38 0.58
CA ALA A 86 -9.69 -5.95 0.27
C ALA A 86 -9.62 -5.17 -1.06
N ASP A 87 -8.63 -4.27 -1.16
CA ASP A 87 -8.44 -3.45 -2.35
C ASP A 87 -7.30 -3.97 -3.24
N GLY A 88 -6.31 -4.63 -2.65
CA GLY A 88 -5.12 -5.06 -3.38
C GLY A 88 -4.37 -6.21 -2.72
N ILE A 89 -3.41 -6.74 -3.47
CA ILE A 89 -2.45 -7.72 -2.98
C ILE A 89 -1.02 -7.31 -3.35
N ILE A 90 -0.10 -7.55 -2.43
CA ILE A 90 1.35 -7.43 -2.66
C ILE A 90 1.90 -8.84 -2.75
N LEU A 91 2.39 -9.22 -3.93
CA LEU A 91 2.90 -10.55 -4.19
C LEU A 91 4.31 -10.71 -3.60
N ASN A 92 4.49 -11.81 -2.87
CA ASN A 92 5.80 -12.28 -2.41
C ASN A 92 6.10 -13.60 -3.11
N LEU A 93 6.85 -13.52 -4.21
CA LEU A 93 7.24 -14.69 -4.99
C LEU A 93 8.67 -15.07 -4.58
N ASN A 94 8.84 -16.21 -3.91
CA ASN A 94 10.12 -16.60 -3.32
C ASN A 94 10.51 -18.03 -3.72
N LYS A 95 11.66 -18.16 -4.37
CA LYS A 95 12.23 -19.45 -4.79
C LYS A 95 12.49 -20.44 -3.64
N LYS A 96 12.66 -19.96 -2.39
CA LYS A 96 13.01 -20.77 -1.22
C LYS A 96 11.81 -21.10 -0.32
N GLY A 97 10.61 -20.62 -0.64
CA GLY A 97 9.42 -20.82 0.18
C GLY A 97 8.17 -21.00 -0.66
N LEU A 98 7.03 -21.08 0.02
CA LEU A 98 5.74 -21.04 -0.67
C LEU A 98 5.42 -19.59 -1.04
N ASP A 99 5.15 -19.35 -2.32
CA ASP A 99 4.67 -18.05 -2.79
C ASP A 99 3.41 -17.65 -2.01
N ASN A 100 3.30 -16.37 -1.70
CA ASN A 100 2.17 -15.83 -0.96
C ASN A 100 1.91 -14.38 -1.36
N CYS A 101 0.87 -13.78 -0.79
CA CYS A 101 0.65 -12.35 -0.91
C CYS A 101 0.17 -11.74 0.41
N HIS A 102 0.54 -10.48 0.64
CA HIS A 102 -0.11 -9.64 1.64
C HIS A 102 -1.37 -9.03 1.04
N VAL A 103 -2.48 -9.19 1.74
CA VAL A 103 -3.75 -8.59 1.35
C VAL A 103 -3.89 -7.24 2.04
N ILE A 104 -4.23 -6.20 1.27
CA ILE A 104 -4.25 -4.83 1.76
C ILE A 104 -5.61 -4.16 1.58
N LYS A 105 -5.88 -3.18 2.44
CA LYS A 105 -6.98 -2.22 2.35
C LYS A 105 -6.41 -0.81 2.37
N PHE A 106 -6.78 0.05 1.42
CA PHE A 106 -6.36 1.44 1.47
C PHE A 106 -7.09 2.19 2.58
N LYS A 107 -6.36 3.08 3.27
CA LYS A 107 -6.95 4.02 4.21
C LYS A 107 -7.70 5.07 3.39
N GLN A 108 -8.94 5.31 3.76
CA GLN A 108 -9.73 6.44 3.25
C GLN A 108 -9.38 7.70 4.02
#